data_AF-A0A532TTH6-F1
#
_entry.id   AF-A0A532TTH6-F1
#
_cell.length_a   1.000
_cell.length_b   1.000
_cell.length_c   1.000
_cell.angle_alpha   90.00
_cell.angle_beta   90.00
_cell.angle_gamma   90.00
#
_symmetry.space_group_name_H-M   'P 1'
#
loop_
_entity.id
_entity.type
_entity.pdbx_description
1 polymer ?
#
loop_
_entity_poly.entity_id
_entity_poly.type
_entity_poly.pdbx_seq_one_letter_code
_entity_poly.pdbx_strand_id
1 'polypeptide(L)'
;MEIIKILGNNLAEKINISSPAGRGLIKLAIKDEVGPFKPLNQLEFIDFKNSIANSLKMRLEQLEISSTSEIIDLLLDKLTKNQSLITIGAV
;
A
#
# COMPACT_ATOMS: atom_id res chain seq x y z
N MET A 1 3.48 -10.38 -4.70
CA MET A 1 4.02 -9.25 -5.48
C MET A 1 5.06 -8.50 -4.66
N GLU A 2 6.13 -8.08 -5.30
CA GLU A 2 7.26 -7.42 -4.64
C GLU A 2 6.93 -6.00 -4.17
N ILE A 3 6.12 -5.26 -4.93
CA ILE A 3 5.69 -3.91 -4.55
C ILE A 3 4.97 -3.89 -3.19
N ILE A 4 4.10 -4.86 -2.91
CA ILE A 4 3.39 -4.98 -1.62
C ILE A 4 4.38 -5.28 -0.48
N LYS A 5 5.45 -6.04 -0.73
CA LYS A 5 6.48 -6.29 0.28
C LYS A 5 7.23 -5.01 0.60
N ILE A 6 7.63 -4.25 -0.42
CA ILE A 6 8.35 -2.98 -0.26
C ILE A 6 7.50 -2.00 0.52
N LEU A 7 6.27 -1.73 0.07
CA LEU A 7 5.36 -0.80 0.73
C LEU A 7 5.03 -1.24 2.15
N GLY A 8 4.72 -2.53 2.34
CA GLY A 8 4.38 -3.08 3.64
C GLY A 8 5.54 -3.03 4.64
N ASN A 9 6.77 -3.23 4.19
CA ASN A 9 7.94 -3.10 5.06
C ASN A 9 8.20 -1.63 5.44
N ASN A 10 8.09 -0.69 4.49
CA ASN A 10 8.27 0.75 4.78
C ASN A 10 7.18 1.25 5.74
N LEU A 11 5.93 0.84 5.53
CA LEU A 11 4.84 1.14 6.46
C LEU A 11 5.13 0.57 7.85
N ALA A 12 5.51 -0.72 7.92
CA ALA A 12 5.79 -1.40 9.18
C ALA A 12 6.88 -0.70 9.99
N GLU A 13 7.95 -0.26 9.33
CA GLU A 13 9.03 0.51 9.95
C GLU A 13 8.54 1.86 10.47
N LYS A 14 7.71 2.58 9.71
CA LYS A 14 7.22 3.90 10.12
C LYS A 14 6.24 3.88 11.28
N ILE A 15 5.43 2.82 11.42
CA ILE A 15 4.45 2.72 12.51
C ILE A 15 4.86 1.71 13.57
N ASN A 16 6.12 1.25 13.55
CA ASN A 16 6.72 0.32 14.50
C ASN A 16 5.91 -0.97 14.73
N ILE A 17 5.50 -1.61 13.63
CA ILE A 17 4.82 -2.92 13.66
C ILE A 17 5.64 -3.98 12.92
N SER A 18 5.21 -5.24 13.00
CA SER A 18 5.87 -6.33 12.28
C SER A 18 5.68 -6.19 10.76
N SER A 19 6.68 -6.60 9.98
CA SER A 19 6.60 -6.57 8.51
C SER A 19 5.39 -7.35 7.94
N PRO A 20 4.99 -8.52 8.48
CA PRO A 20 3.75 -9.18 8.08
C PRO A 20 2.50 -8.32 8.31
N ALA A 21 2.42 -7.60 9.44
CA ALA A 21 1.29 -6.73 9.75
C ALA A 21 1.21 -5.54 8.79
N GLY A 22 2.33 -4.88 8.49
CA GLY A 22 2.37 -3.80 7.49
C GLY A 22 1.94 -4.25 6.10
N ARG A 23 2.40 -5.42 5.65
CA ARG A 23 1.93 -6.03 4.40
C ARG A 23 0.43 -6.36 4.43
N GLY A 24 -0.08 -6.79 5.59
CA GLY A 24 -1.50 -7.02 5.82
C GLY A 24 -2.32 -5.76 5.62
N LEU A 25 -1.90 -4.64 6.23
CA LEU A 25 -2.55 -3.33 6.08
C LEU A 25 -2.60 -2.86 4.63
N ILE A 26 -1.49 -3.00 3.88
CA ILE A 26 -1.47 -2.66 2.45
C ILE A 26 -2.49 -3.51 1.66
N LYS A 27 -2.54 -4.83 1.92
CA LYS A 27 -3.50 -5.71 1.24
C LYS A 27 -4.94 -5.40 1.60
N LEU A 28 -5.21 -5.02 2.85
CA LEU A 28 -6.54 -4.60 3.29
C LEU A 28 -6.95 -3.32 2.58
N ALA A 29 -6.11 -2.29 2.60
CA ALA A 29 -6.37 -1.04 1.90
C ALA A 29 -6.63 -1.25 0.40
N ILE A 30 -5.90 -2.15 -0.25
CA ILE A 30 -6.17 -2.52 -1.64
C ILE A 30 -7.57 -3.12 -1.78
N LYS A 31 -7.93 -4.10 -0.96
CA LYS A 31 -9.25 -4.75 -1.01
C LYS A 31 -10.39 -3.79 -0.71
N ASP A 32 -10.16 -2.81 0.17
CA ASP A 32 -11.14 -1.78 0.50
C ASP A 32 -11.40 -0.88 -0.72
N GLU A 33 -10.38 -0.59 -1.54
CA GLU A 33 -10.48 0.28 -2.73
C GLU A 33 -11.03 -0.45 -3.97
N VAL A 34 -10.49 -1.64 -4.30
CA VAL A 34 -10.78 -2.33 -5.58
C VAL A 34 -11.73 -3.52 -5.43
N GLY A 35 -12.13 -3.83 -4.20
CA GLY A 35 -12.96 -4.98 -3.86
C GLY A 35 -12.16 -6.29 -3.63
N PRO A 36 -12.79 -7.28 -2.97
CA PRO A 36 -12.10 -8.49 -2.52
C PRO A 36 -11.78 -9.50 -3.63
N PHE A 37 -12.40 -9.33 -4.81
CA PHE A 37 -12.34 -10.31 -5.90
C PHE A 37 -11.31 -9.97 -6.98
N LYS A 38 -10.76 -8.73 -7.00
CA LYS A 38 -9.74 -8.35 -7.99
C LYS A 38 -8.40 -8.99 -7.61
N PRO A 39 -7.84 -9.90 -8.43
CA PRO A 39 -6.55 -10.51 -8.19
C PRO A 39 -5.44 -9.45 -8.11
N LEU A 40 -4.52 -9.59 -7.16
CA LEU A 40 -3.46 -8.61 -6.94
C LEU A 40 -2.56 -8.41 -8.18
N ASN A 41 -2.34 -9.47 -8.97
CA ASN A 41 -1.54 -9.43 -10.19
C ASN A 41 -2.22 -8.69 -11.37
N GLN A 42 -3.51 -8.40 -11.27
CA GLN A 42 -4.25 -7.60 -12.27
C GLN A 42 -4.35 -6.13 -11.86
N LEU A 43 -3.66 -5.72 -10.80
CA LEU A 43 -3.69 -4.34 -10.32
C LEU A 43 -2.71 -3.49 -11.11
N GLU A 44 -3.19 -2.34 -11.54
CA GLU A 44 -2.40 -1.33 -12.23
C GLU A 44 -1.84 -0.33 -11.23
N PHE A 45 -0.88 0.49 -11.68
CA PHE A 45 -0.28 1.53 -10.85
C PHE A 45 -1.34 2.43 -10.19
N ILE A 46 -2.40 2.77 -10.93
CA ILE A 46 -3.47 3.63 -10.44
C ILE A 46 -4.26 2.98 -9.29
N ASP A 47 -4.47 1.66 -9.33
CA ASP A 47 -5.14 0.93 -8.26
C ASP A 47 -4.36 1.05 -6.95
N PHE A 48 -3.03 0.84 -7.01
CA PHE A 48 -2.15 0.99 -5.85
C PHE A 48 -2.11 2.44 -5.36
N LYS A 49 -2.04 3.40 -6.28
CA LYS A 49 -2.00 4.82 -5.92
C LYS A 49 -3.27 5.23 -5.16
N ASN A 50 -4.45 4.85 -5.66
CA ASN A 50 -5.73 5.14 -5.01
C ASN A 50 -5.84 4.42 -3.67
N SER A 51 -5.45 3.14 -3.62
CA SER A 51 -5.44 2.35 -2.38
C SER A 51 -4.60 2.99 -1.28
N ILE A 52 -3.44 3.57 -1.62
CA ILE A 52 -2.57 4.25 -0.65
C ILE A 52 -3.15 5.62 -0.29
N ALA A 53 -3.50 6.45 -1.28
CA ALA A 53 -3.94 7.82 -1.06
C ALA A 53 -5.29 7.92 -0.31
N ASN A 54 -6.18 6.95 -0.51
CA ASN A 54 -7.54 6.97 0.02
C ASN A 54 -7.70 5.94 1.14
N SER A 55 -7.75 4.64 0.77
CA SER A 55 -8.12 3.57 1.69
C SER A 55 -7.12 3.38 2.84
N LEU A 56 -5.82 3.37 2.56
CA LEU A 56 -4.79 3.27 3.59
C LEU A 56 -4.79 4.49 4.49
N LYS A 57 -4.87 5.70 3.91
CA LYS A 57 -4.93 6.95 4.66
C LYS A 57 -6.07 6.93 5.69
N MET A 58 -7.29 6.64 5.23
CA MET A 58 -8.46 6.54 6.09
C MET A 58 -8.26 5.52 7.20
N ARG A 59 -7.65 4.37 6.90
CA ARG A 59 -7.38 3.32 7.88
C ARG A 59 -6.35 3.76 8.94
N LEU A 60 -5.30 4.46 8.55
CA LEU A 60 -4.30 4.98 9.49
C LEU A 60 -4.91 6.07 10.39
N GLU A 61 -5.75 6.94 9.82
CA GLU A 61 -6.50 7.95 10.58
C GLU A 61 -7.46 7.31 11.60
N GLN A 62 -8.19 6.27 11.20
CA GLN A 62 -9.09 5.51 12.10
C GLN A 62 -8.33 4.77 13.21
N LEU A 63 -7.07 4.42 12.98
CA LEU A 63 -6.18 3.80 13.97
C LEU A 63 -5.45 4.85 14.82
N GLU A 64 -5.78 6.14 14.66
CA GLU A 64 -5.18 7.26 15.37
C GLU A 64 -3.64 7.33 15.20
N ILE A 65 -3.14 6.86 14.06
CA ILE A 65 -1.72 6.92 13.75
C ILE A 65 -1.31 8.36 13.42
N SER A 66 -0.38 8.89 14.20
CA SER A 66 0.24 10.19 13.97
C SER A 66 1.05 10.22 12.68
N SER A 67 1.26 11.41 12.13
CA SER A 67 2.01 11.63 10.89
C SER A 67 1.46 10.86 9.68
N THR A 68 0.15 10.58 9.64
CA THR A 68 -0.46 9.84 8.53
C THR A 68 -0.13 10.45 7.17
N SER A 69 -0.22 11.78 7.00
CA SER A 69 0.14 12.44 5.72
C SER A 69 1.58 12.14 5.28
N GLU A 70 2.56 12.21 6.19
CA GLU A 70 3.96 11.94 5.89
C GLU A 70 4.19 10.47 5.49
N ILE A 71 3.46 9.54 6.15
CA ILE A 71 3.49 8.12 5.82
C ILE A 71 2.93 7.89 4.42
N ILE A 72 1.81 8.52 4.09
CA ILE A 72 1.19 8.41 2.77
C ILE A 72 2.11 8.97 1.68
N ASP A 73 2.69 10.16 1.88
CA ASP A 73 3.61 10.78 0.92
C ASP A 73 4.85 9.90 0.70
N LEU A 74 5.42 9.34 1.77
CA LEU A 74 6.53 8.39 1.68
C LEU A 74 6.14 7.17 0.86
N LEU A 75 4.98 6.57 1.13
CA LEU A 75 4.54 5.36 0.42
C LEU A 75 4.23 5.63 -1.06
N LEU A 76 3.68 6.80 -1.39
CA LEU A 76 3.45 7.22 -2.76
C LEU A 76 4.76 7.47 -3.53
N ASP A 77 5.76 8.08 -2.88
CA ASP A 77 7.11 8.23 -3.45
C ASP A 77 7.74 6.84 -3.70
N LYS A 78 7.64 5.93 -2.73
CA LYS A 78 8.12 4.55 -2.89
C LYS A 78 7.38 3.80 -4.00
N LEU A 79 6.05 3.95 -4.09
CA LEU A 79 5.26 3.34 -5.16
C LEU A 79 5.73 3.84 -6.53
N THR A 80 5.91 5.15 -6.68
CA THR A 80 6.34 5.79 -7.94
C THR A 80 7.74 5.33 -8.35
N LYS A 81 8.69 5.32 -7.42
CA LYS A 81 10.07 4.85 -7.67
C LYS A 81 10.15 3.37 -8.05
N ASN A 82 9.14 2.58 -7.68
CA ASN A 82 9.09 1.14 -7.91
C ASN A 82 7.95 0.75 -8.88
N GLN A 83 7.45 1.68 -9.69
CA GLN A 83 6.32 1.43 -10.61
C GLN A 83 6.58 0.28 -11.60
N SER A 84 7.83 0.06 -11.98
CA SER A 84 8.25 -1.03 -12.88
C SER A 84 7.93 -2.42 -12.31
N LEU A 85 7.83 -2.55 -10.98
CA LEU A 85 7.50 -3.82 -10.31
C LEU A 85 6.01 -4.19 -10.43
N ILE A 86 5.17 -3.27 -10.90
CA ILE A 86 3.74 -3.49 -11.12
C ILE A 86 3.53 -4.00 -12.55
N THR A 87 4.21 -3.39 -13.52
CA THR A 87 4.10 -3.69 -14.95
C THR A 87 4.64 -5.06 -15.33
N ILE A 88 5.63 -5.59 -14.60
CA ILE A 88 6.23 -6.91 -14.87
C ILE A 88 5.30 -8.07 -14.44
N GLY A 89 4.31 -7.82 -13.58
CA GLY A 89 3.39 -8.87 -13.09
C GLY A 89 2.20 -9.20 -13.99
N ALA A 90 2.03 -8.46 -15.09
CA ALA A 90 0.89 -8.57 -16.02
C ALA A 90 1.20 -9.37 -17.30
N VAL A 91 2.35 -10.06 -17.36
CA VAL A 91 2.76 -10.93 -18.49
C VAL A 91 2.51 -12.39 -18.16
#